data_AF-A0A3A5SBD6-F1
#
_entry.id   AF-A0A3A5SBD6-F1
#
_cell.length_a   1.000
_cell.length_b   1.000
_cell.length_c   1.000
_cell.angle_alpha   90.00
_cell.angle_beta   90.00
_cell.angle_gamma   90.00
#
_symmetry.space_group_name_H-M   'P 1'
#
loop_
_entity.id
_entity.type
_entity.pdbx_description
1 polymer ?
#
loop_
_entity_poly.entity_id
_entity_poly.type
_entity_poly.pdbx_seq_one_letter_code
_entity_poly.pdbx_strand_id
1 'polypeptide(L)'
;MNTYSFRKDLLAVQEELLRFAYKLTADREEANDLLQETSLKALDNEDKFEPDTNFRGWMYTIMRNIFINNYRKIVREQTFVDQTDNQYHLSMPQDSGFASTEGAYDLKEMHRIVNALPRDYKVPFSMHVSGFKYREIAERLGLPLGTVKSRIFFTRQKLQDELKDFI
;
A
#
# COMPACT_ATOMS: atom_id res chain seq x y z
N MET A 1 16.36 -14.43 -13.35
CA MET A 1 15.22 -15.37 -13.49
C MET A 1 15.04 -15.63 -14.97
N ASN A 2 14.77 -16.86 -15.41
CA ASN A 2 14.47 -17.11 -16.84
C ASN A 2 13.03 -16.65 -17.13
N THR A 3 12.78 -16.00 -18.28
CA THR A 3 11.46 -15.42 -18.65
C THR A 3 10.31 -16.41 -18.59
N TYR A 4 10.59 -17.70 -18.85
CA TYR A 4 9.59 -18.75 -18.68
C TYR A 4 9.15 -18.94 -17.22
N SER A 5 10.08 -18.81 -16.26
CA SER A 5 9.78 -18.89 -14.83
C SER A 5 8.99 -17.67 -14.38
N PHE A 6 9.35 -16.47 -14.84
CA PHE A 6 8.68 -15.23 -14.45
C PHE A 6 7.20 -15.25 -14.84
N ARG A 7 6.89 -15.63 -16.09
CA ARG A 7 5.51 -15.73 -16.57
C ARG A 7 4.69 -16.76 -15.80
N LYS A 8 5.30 -17.88 -15.42
CA LYS A 8 4.64 -18.92 -14.62
C LYS A 8 4.28 -18.39 -13.23
N ASP A 9 5.20 -17.69 -12.58
CA ASP A 9 4.98 -17.11 -11.26
C ASP A 9 3.95 -15.96 -11.32
N LEU A 10 3.98 -15.16 -12.39
CA LEU A 10 2.97 -14.14 -12.67
C LEU A 10 1.56 -14.72 -12.79
N LEU A 11 1.41 -15.85 -13.51
CA LEU A 11 0.12 -16.55 -13.63
C LEU A 11 -0.34 -17.12 -12.28
N ALA A 12 0.59 -17.66 -11.49
CA ALA A 12 0.27 -18.28 -10.21
C ALA A 12 -0.29 -17.28 -9.17
N VAL A 13 0.01 -15.99 -9.30
CA VAL A 13 -0.43 -14.95 -8.35
C VAL A 13 -1.67 -14.17 -8.80
N GLN A 14 -2.19 -14.42 -10.01
CA GLN A 14 -3.31 -13.65 -10.59
C GLN A 14 -4.57 -13.65 -9.70
N GLU A 15 -4.97 -14.82 -9.21
CA GLU A 15 -6.21 -14.94 -8.42
C GLU A 15 -6.09 -14.21 -7.07
N GLU A 16 -4.91 -14.28 -6.43
CA GLU A 16 -4.65 -13.60 -5.16
C GLU A 16 -4.62 -12.08 -5.36
N LEU A 17 -3.94 -11.62 -6.41
CA LEU A 17 -3.89 -10.21 -6.80
C LEU A 17 -5.28 -9.67 -7.17
N LEU A 18 -6.11 -10.45 -7.87
CA LEU A 18 -7.48 -10.06 -8.18
C LEU A 18 -8.30 -9.84 -6.90
N ARG A 19 -8.22 -10.77 -5.94
CA ARG A 19 -8.90 -10.63 -4.63
C ARG A 19 -8.42 -9.39 -3.88
N PHE A 20 -7.14 -9.04 -4.00
CA PHE A 20 -6.59 -7.82 -3.42
C PHE A 20 -7.07 -6.56 -4.15
N ALA A 21 -7.09 -6.56 -5.48
CA ALA A 21 -7.62 -5.47 -6.28
C ALA A 21 -9.09 -5.19 -5.92
N TYR A 22 -9.92 -6.23 -5.77
CA TYR A 22 -11.31 -6.09 -5.30
C TYR A 22 -11.43 -5.39 -3.94
N LYS A 23 -10.52 -5.66 -3.01
CA LYS A 23 -10.52 -4.99 -1.70
C LYS A 23 -10.17 -3.50 -1.80
N LEU A 24 -9.43 -3.10 -2.84
CA LEU A 24 -9.02 -1.71 -3.07
C LEU A 24 -10.09 -0.93 -3.83
N THR A 25 -10.67 -1.51 -4.89
CA THR A 25 -11.60 -0.82 -5.79
C THR A 25 -13.05 -0.94 -5.36
N ALA A 26 -13.42 -2.01 -4.64
CA ALA A 26 -14.80 -2.39 -4.34
C ALA A 26 -15.70 -2.55 -5.59
N ASP A 27 -15.10 -2.59 -6.78
CA ASP A 27 -15.75 -2.74 -8.08
C ASP A 27 -15.04 -3.80 -8.92
N ARG A 28 -15.82 -4.59 -9.66
CA ARG A 28 -15.32 -5.72 -10.44
C ARG A 28 -14.54 -5.28 -11.66
N GLU A 29 -15.02 -4.30 -12.39
CA GLU A 29 -14.37 -3.87 -13.63
C GLU A 29 -13.04 -3.18 -13.29
N GLU A 30 -13.07 -2.24 -12.34
CA GLU A 30 -11.88 -1.55 -11.84
C GLU A 30 -10.84 -2.52 -11.25
N ALA A 31 -11.28 -3.59 -10.58
CA ALA A 31 -10.35 -4.60 -10.06
C ALA A 31 -9.64 -5.38 -11.17
N ASN A 32 -10.36 -5.71 -12.26
CA ASN A 32 -9.78 -6.40 -13.41
C ASN A 32 -8.81 -5.49 -14.17
N ASP A 33 -9.15 -4.22 -14.32
CA ASP A 33 -8.29 -3.23 -14.96
C ASP A 33 -7.00 -3.01 -14.17
N LEU A 34 -7.11 -2.85 -12.84
CA LEU A 34 -5.95 -2.73 -11.96
C LEU A 34 -5.05 -3.97 -12.02
N LEU A 35 -5.62 -5.18 -12.09
CA LEU A 35 -4.86 -6.42 -12.25
C LEU A 35 -4.12 -6.48 -13.59
N GLN A 36 -4.78 -6.09 -14.69
CA GLN A 36 -4.15 -6.03 -16.01
C GLN A 36 -3.00 -5.04 -16.02
N GLU A 37 -3.22 -3.82 -15.54
CA GLU A 37 -2.19 -2.77 -15.50
C GLU A 37 -0.98 -3.21 -14.66
N THR A 38 -1.24 -3.87 -13.53
CA THR A 38 -0.19 -4.46 -12.69
C THR A 38 0.62 -5.51 -13.46
N SER A 39 -0.06 -6.41 -14.17
CA SER A 39 0.59 -7.49 -14.91
C SER A 39 1.44 -6.96 -16.07
N LEU A 40 0.93 -5.96 -16.81
CA LEU A 40 1.70 -5.26 -17.85
C LEU A 40 2.92 -4.57 -17.25
N LYS A 41 2.75 -3.84 -16.14
CA LYS A 41 3.87 -3.15 -15.50
C LYS A 41 4.93 -4.10 -14.96
N ALA A 42 4.53 -5.27 -14.48
CA ALA A 42 5.45 -6.31 -14.05
C ALA A 42 6.25 -6.86 -15.23
N LEU A 43 5.60 -7.15 -16.37
CA LEU A 43 6.27 -7.61 -17.59
C LEU A 43 7.25 -6.55 -18.14
N ASP A 44 6.87 -5.28 -18.14
CA ASP A 44 7.74 -4.17 -18.58
C ASP A 44 8.97 -3.96 -17.68
N ASN A 45 8.94 -4.45 -16.44
CA ASN A 45 10.00 -4.29 -15.46
C ASN A 45 10.53 -5.65 -14.97
N GLU A 46 10.38 -6.70 -15.79
CA GLU A 46 10.85 -8.06 -15.50
C GLU A 46 12.36 -8.06 -15.18
N ASP A 47 13.13 -7.23 -15.88
CA ASP A 47 14.57 -7.03 -15.71
C ASP A 47 14.95 -6.43 -14.35
N LYS A 48 14.02 -5.73 -13.69
CA LYS A 48 14.23 -5.11 -12.37
C LYS A 48 13.86 -6.03 -11.22
N PHE A 49 13.28 -7.18 -11.49
CA PHE A 49 12.99 -8.16 -10.45
C PHE A 49 14.26 -8.91 -10.06
N GLU A 50 14.68 -8.75 -8.80
CA GLU A 50 15.79 -9.52 -8.25
C GLU A 50 15.33 -10.96 -7.97
N PRO A 51 15.94 -11.97 -8.61
CA PRO A 51 15.69 -13.37 -8.31
C PRO A 51 15.97 -13.64 -6.82
N ASP A 52 15.23 -14.59 -6.23
CA ASP A 52 15.29 -14.95 -4.80
C ASP A 52 14.66 -13.94 -3.83
N THR A 53 13.95 -12.92 -4.34
CA THR A 53 13.08 -12.05 -3.53
C THR A 53 11.61 -12.49 -3.59
N ASN A 54 10.77 -11.99 -2.68
CA ASN A 54 9.35 -12.34 -2.61
C ASN A 54 8.57 -11.75 -3.81
N PHE A 55 8.37 -12.57 -4.84
CA PHE A 55 7.65 -12.21 -6.05
C PHE A 55 6.23 -11.68 -5.76
N ARG A 56 5.50 -12.30 -4.82
CA ARG A 56 4.15 -11.82 -4.43
C ARG A 56 4.24 -10.41 -3.85
N GLY A 57 5.16 -10.18 -2.91
CA GLY A 57 5.38 -8.86 -2.30
C GLY A 57 5.72 -7.79 -3.33
N TRP A 58 6.53 -8.13 -4.33
CA TRP A 58 6.86 -7.24 -5.44
C TRP A 58 5.62 -6.90 -6.29
N MET A 59 4.82 -7.90 -6.65
CA MET A 59 3.57 -7.69 -7.39
C MET A 59 2.56 -6.83 -6.62
N TYR A 60 2.40 -7.07 -5.31
CA TYR A 60 1.56 -6.23 -4.45
C TYR A 60 2.04 -4.78 -4.39
N THR A 61 3.35 -4.57 -4.39
CA THR A 61 3.94 -3.23 -4.39
C THR A 61 3.61 -2.50 -5.70
N ILE A 62 3.74 -3.18 -6.85
CA ILE A 62 3.37 -2.63 -8.16
C ILE A 62 1.88 -2.25 -8.16
N MET A 63 1.00 -3.17 -7.77
CA MET A 63 -0.45 -2.95 -7.78
C MET A 63 -0.86 -1.78 -6.88
N ARG A 64 -0.32 -1.73 -5.66
CA ARG A 64 -0.61 -0.63 -4.72
C ARG A 64 -0.14 0.72 -5.28
N ASN A 65 1.03 0.76 -5.93
CA ASN A 65 1.53 1.98 -6.53
C ASN A 65 0.64 2.47 -7.68
N ILE A 66 0.19 1.56 -8.54
CA ILE A 66 -0.74 1.87 -9.63
C ILE A 66 -2.05 2.41 -9.07
N PHE A 67 -2.68 1.69 -8.13
CA PHE A 67 -3.93 2.11 -7.50
C PHE A 67 -3.82 3.51 -6.87
N ILE A 68 -2.76 3.77 -6.11
CA ILE A 68 -2.53 5.09 -5.49
C ILE A 68 -2.32 6.18 -6.54
N ASN A 69 -1.60 5.88 -7.62
CA ASN A 69 -1.35 6.85 -8.69
C ASN A 69 -2.64 7.18 -9.45
N ASN A 70 -3.46 6.18 -9.76
CA ASN A 70 -4.76 6.35 -10.40
C ASN A 70 -5.71 7.14 -9.49
N TYR A 71 -5.78 6.80 -8.20
CA TYR A 71 -6.54 7.57 -7.23
C TYR A 71 -6.09 9.04 -7.15
N ARG A 72 -4.77 9.30 -7.10
CA ARG A 72 -4.22 10.66 -7.10
C ARG A 72 -4.50 11.41 -8.40
N LYS A 73 -4.57 10.71 -9.53
CA LYS A 73 -4.92 11.31 -10.82
C LYS A 73 -6.40 11.71 -10.81
N ILE A 74 -7.29 10.81 -10.40
CA ILE A 74 -8.73 11.09 -10.26
C ILE A 74 -8.96 12.26 -9.30
N VAL A 75 -8.31 12.26 -8.13
CA VAL A 75 -8.40 13.38 -7.19
C VAL A 75 -7.87 14.66 -7.82
N ARG A 76 -6.70 14.67 -8.49
CA ARG A 76 -6.19 15.88 -9.17
C ARG A 76 -7.10 16.35 -10.31
N GLU A 77 -7.68 15.45 -11.08
CA GLU A 77 -8.62 15.75 -12.16
C GLU A 77 -9.93 16.34 -11.61
N GLN A 78 -10.39 15.82 -10.46
CA GLN A 78 -11.50 16.40 -9.69
C GLN A 78 -11.11 17.70 -8.97
N THR A 79 -9.81 17.94 -8.76
CA THR A 79 -9.24 19.09 -8.05
C THR A 79 -8.51 20.03 -9.02
N PHE A 80 -8.97 20.18 -10.27
CA PHE A 80 -8.51 21.26 -11.15
C PHE A 80 -8.98 22.64 -10.64
N VAL A 81 -8.43 23.07 -9.50
CA VAL A 81 -7.55 24.24 -9.36
C VAL A 81 -6.50 23.85 -8.33
N ASP A 82 -5.33 23.39 -8.75
CA ASP A 82 -4.04 24.04 -8.45
C ASP A 82 -2.87 23.18 -8.97
N GLN A 83 -2.01 23.81 -9.76
CA GLN A 83 -0.82 23.21 -10.37
C GLN A 83 0.35 23.46 -9.43
N THR A 84 0.91 22.41 -8.82
CA THR A 84 2.33 22.45 -8.47
C THR A 84 2.98 21.09 -8.64
N ASP A 85 3.85 21.08 -9.65
CA ASP A 85 4.90 20.11 -9.90
C ASP A 85 5.76 19.93 -8.64
N ASN A 86 6.24 18.71 -8.39
CA ASN A 86 7.53 18.45 -7.73
C ASN A 86 7.80 16.94 -7.62
N GLN A 87 8.66 16.49 -8.52
CA GLN A 87 9.46 15.26 -8.46
C GLN A 87 10.24 15.21 -7.14
N TYR A 88 10.13 14.17 -6.31
CA TYR A 88 11.24 13.70 -5.46
C TYR A 88 11.01 12.24 -5.04
N HIS A 89 12.10 11.46 -5.09
CA HIS A 89 12.21 10.02 -4.91
C HIS A 89 11.62 9.50 -3.59
N LEU A 90 10.84 8.42 -3.66
CA LEU A 90 10.42 7.63 -2.51
C LEU A 90 11.54 6.66 -2.09
N SER A 91 12.18 6.95 -0.97
CA SER A 91 12.83 5.90 -0.17
C SER A 91 11.75 5.11 0.56
N MET A 92 11.56 3.85 0.18
CA MET A 92 10.78 2.85 0.90
C MET A 92 11.54 2.36 2.12
N PRO A 93 10.90 2.17 3.29
CA PRO A 93 11.26 1.09 4.19
C PRO A 93 10.56 -0.17 3.70
N GLN A 94 11.35 -1.17 3.33
CA GLN A 94 10.92 -2.55 3.18
C GLN A 94 10.30 -3.02 4.50
N ASP A 95 9.10 -3.57 4.43
CA ASP A 95 8.71 -4.66 5.33
C ASP A 95 7.83 -5.61 4.52
N SER A 96 8.54 -6.54 3.89
CA SER A 96 8.00 -7.74 3.27
C SER A 96 7.58 -8.71 4.37
N GLY A 97 6.28 -8.78 4.67
CA GLY A 97 5.72 -9.76 5.60
C GLY A 97 4.39 -10.29 5.07
N PHE A 98 4.42 -11.03 3.95
CA PHE A 98 3.22 -11.75 3.49
C PHE A 98 3.12 -13.13 4.16
N ALA A 99 2.14 -13.21 5.07
CA ALA A 99 1.22 -14.33 5.29
C ALA A 99 1.83 -15.75 5.38
N SER A 100 2.37 -16.07 6.55
CA SER A 100 2.17 -17.40 7.16
C SER A 100 0.85 -17.39 7.94
N THR A 101 0.34 -18.54 8.38
CA THR A 101 -0.90 -18.64 9.19
C THR A 101 -0.85 -17.83 10.51
N GLU A 102 0.33 -17.42 10.97
CA GLU A 102 0.56 -16.41 12.01
C GLU A 102 0.22 -14.97 11.56
N GLY A 103 0.48 -14.61 10.30
CA GLY A 103 0.23 -13.26 9.78
C GLY A 103 -1.26 -12.87 9.71
N ALA A 104 -2.16 -13.86 9.68
CA ALA A 104 -3.61 -13.61 9.80
C ALA A 104 -4.01 -13.24 11.24
N TYR A 105 -3.32 -13.78 12.25
CA TYR A 105 -3.47 -13.38 13.64
C TYR A 105 -2.89 -11.96 13.83
N ASP A 106 -1.72 -11.67 13.27
CA ASP A 106 -1.12 -10.33 13.30
C ASP A 106 -2.01 -9.26 12.65
N LEU A 107 -2.63 -9.55 11.50
CA LEU A 107 -3.52 -8.59 10.83
C LEU A 107 -4.79 -8.28 11.63
N LYS A 108 -5.34 -9.28 12.34
CA LYS A 108 -6.53 -9.10 13.18
C LYS A 108 -6.17 -8.33 14.45
N GLU A 109 -5.02 -8.63 15.03
CA GLU A 109 -4.51 -7.96 16.23
C GLU A 109 -4.09 -6.52 15.93
N MET A 110 -3.38 -6.28 14.82
CA MET A 110 -3.05 -4.95 14.31
C MET A 110 -4.32 -4.12 14.08
N HIS A 111 -5.37 -4.70 13.47
CA HIS A 111 -6.65 -4.02 13.35
C HIS A 111 -7.28 -3.70 14.70
N ARG A 112 -7.19 -4.59 15.70
CA ARG A 112 -7.71 -4.34 17.05
C ARG A 112 -6.98 -3.17 17.72
N ILE A 113 -5.65 -3.16 17.67
CA ILE A 113 -4.81 -2.12 18.27
C ILE A 113 -5.06 -0.77 17.61
N VAL A 114 -5.11 -0.72 16.27
CA VAL A 114 -5.44 0.50 15.53
C VAL A 114 -6.86 0.97 15.83
N ASN A 115 -7.81 0.05 16.03
CA ASN A 115 -9.19 0.41 16.40
C ASN A 115 -9.32 0.91 17.85
N ALA A 116 -8.42 0.49 18.75
CA ALA A 116 -8.37 0.94 20.14
C ALA A 116 -7.70 2.31 20.31
N LEU A 117 -6.99 2.80 19.29
CA LEU A 117 -6.38 4.13 19.30
C LEU A 117 -7.43 5.24 19.28
N PRO A 118 -7.16 6.38 19.97
CA PRO A 118 -7.99 7.56 19.82
C PRO A 118 -8.08 8.00 18.36
N ARG A 119 -9.23 8.57 18.01
CA ARG A 119 -9.57 8.97 16.63
C ARG A 119 -8.49 9.85 15.99
N ASP A 120 -7.88 10.70 16.79
CA ASP A 120 -6.77 11.60 16.44
C ASP A 120 -5.52 10.90 15.89
N TYR A 121 -5.28 9.65 16.27
CA TYR A 121 -4.13 8.84 15.84
C TYR A 121 -4.55 7.81 14.80
N LYS A 122 -5.74 7.23 14.98
CA LYS A 122 -6.33 6.23 14.09
C LYS A 122 -6.60 6.79 12.70
N VAL A 123 -7.21 7.97 12.59
CA VAL A 123 -7.61 8.53 11.29
C VAL A 123 -6.40 8.91 10.42
N PRO A 124 -5.40 9.66 10.90
CA PRO A 124 -4.20 9.93 10.12
C PRO A 124 -3.45 8.65 9.71
N PHE A 125 -3.34 7.68 10.62
CA PHE A 125 -2.66 6.42 10.34
C PHE A 125 -3.41 5.58 9.30
N SER A 126 -4.72 5.45 9.42
CA SER A 126 -5.55 4.74 8.43
C SER A 126 -5.43 5.38 7.06
N MET A 127 -5.49 6.71 6.96
CA MET A 127 -5.29 7.41 5.70
C MET A 127 -3.87 7.15 5.14
N HIS A 128 -2.86 7.14 5.99
CA HIS A 128 -1.50 6.84 5.54
C HIS A 128 -1.36 5.42 5.00
N VAL A 129 -1.93 4.43 5.68
CA VAL A 129 -1.97 3.02 5.23
C VAL A 129 -2.75 2.89 3.92
N SER A 130 -3.83 3.67 3.75
CA SER A 130 -4.59 3.78 2.50
C SER A 130 -3.86 4.53 1.38
N GLY A 131 -2.65 5.07 1.61
CA GLY A 131 -1.79 5.64 0.58
C GLY A 131 -1.75 7.17 0.48
N PHE A 132 -2.45 7.88 1.38
CA PHE A 132 -2.40 9.34 1.46
C PHE A 132 -1.02 9.83 1.94
N LYS A 133 -0.54 10.92 1.33
CA LYS A 133 0.68 11.62 1.74
C LYS A 133 0.44 12.41 3.01
N TYR A 134 1.49 12.64 3.80
CA TYR A 134 1.42 13.44 5.01
C TYR A 134 0.78 14.82 4.81
N ARG A 135 1.02 15.48 3.67
CA ARG A 135 0.42 16.78 3.33
C ARG A 135 -1.08 16.67 3.04
N GLU A 136 -1.48 15.68 2.27
CA GLU A 136 -2.90 15.43 1.95
C GLU A 136 -3.70 15.12 3.22
N ILE A 137 -3.11 14.37 4.15
CA ILE A 137 -3.71 14.08 5.46
C ILE A 137 -3.79 15.36 6.31
N ALA A 138 -2.74 16.19 6.30
CA ALA A 138 -2.69 17.46 7.01
C ALA A 138 -3.79 18.42 6.51
N GLU A 139 -3.94 18.54 5.19
CA GLU A 139 -4.98 19.35 4.55
C GLU A 139 -6.39 18.82 4.85
N ARG A 140 -6.65 17.52 4.66
CA ARG A 140 -7.97 16.92 4.91
C ARG A 140 -8.42 17.01 6.36
N LEU A 141 -7.47 16.91 7.30
CA LEU A 141 -7.77 16.95 8.73
C LEU A 141 -7.61 18.34 9.34
N GLY A 142 -7.20 19.34 8.57
CA GLY A 142 -6.90 20.69 9.07
C GLY A 142 -5.79 20.72 10.13
N LEU A 143 -4.84 19.78 10.05
CA LEU A 143 -3.76 19.61 11.02
C LEU A 143 -2.43 20.11 10.45
N PRO A 144 -1.51 20.62 11.30
CA PRO A 144 -0.15 20.89 10.88
C PRO A 144 0.56 19.60 10.39
N LEU A 145 1.40 19.73 9.35
CA LEU A 145 2.15 18.60 8.79
C LEU A 145 3.00 17.87 9.85
N GLY A 146 3.60 18.62 10.78
CA GLY A 146 4.36 18.06 11.91
C GLY A 146 3.50 17.19 12.83
N THR A 147 2.26 17.60 13.08
CA THR A 147 1.28 16.88 13.90
C THR A 147 0.84 15.57 13.23
N VAL A 148 0.69 15.57 11.91
CA VAL A 148 0.38 14.34 11.17
C VAL A 148 1.53 13.36 11.21
N LYS A 149 2.77 13.83 10.99
CA LYS A 149 3.97 12.99 11.08
C LYS A 149 4.14 12.39 12.48
N SER A 150 4.00 13.20 13.53
CA SER A 150 4.14 12.72 14.90
C SER A 150 3.04 11.72 15.26
N ARG A 151 1.77 11.98 14.90
CA ARG A 151 0.65 11.05 15.14
C ARG A 151 0.86 9.70 14.46
N ILE A 152 1.30 9.68 13.20
CA ILE A 152 1.59 8.44 12.46
C ILE A 152 2.79 7.70 13.07
N PHE A 153 3.84 8.42 13.44
CA PHE A 153 5.01 7.84 14.10
C PHE A 153 4.65 7.20 15.45
N PHE A 154 3.90 7.90 16.30
CA PHE A 154 3.42 7.37 17.58
C PHE A 154 2.55 6.12 17.39
N THR A 155 1.67 6.11 16.38
CA THR A 155 0.86 4.93 16.07
C THR A 155 1.73 3.73 15.67
N ARG A 156 2.78 3.94 14.86
CA ARG A 156 3.73 2.87 14.49
C ARG A 156 4.50 2.34 15.70
N GLN A 157 4.98 3.23 16.56
CA GLN A 157 5.72 2.84 17.75
C GLN A 157 4.85 2.03 18.71
N LYS A 158 3.60 2.46 18.93
CA LYS A 158 2.65 1.71 19.77
C LYS A 158 2.32 0.33 19.18
N LEU A 159 2.15 0.25 17.87
CA LEU A 159 1.96 -1.04 17.20
C LEU A 159 3.16 -1.96 17.36
N GLN A 160 4.39 -1.42 17.23
CA GLN A 160 5.61 -2.20 17.48
C GLN A 160 5.69 -2.68 18.92
N ASP A 161 5.34 -1.85 19.90
CA ASP A 161 5.42 -2.23 21.31
C ASP A 161 4.36 -3.28 21.69
N GLU A 162 3.14 -3.19 21.19
CA GLU A 162 2.09 -4.20 21.47
C GLU A 162 2.27 -5.50 20.68
N LEU A 163 3.00 -5.48 19.56
CA LEU A 163 3.32 -6.68 18.78
C LEU A 163 4.65 -7.34 19.21
N LYS A 164 5.49 -6.68 20.02
CA LYS A 164 6.73 -7.27 20.58
C LYS A 164 6.48 -8.45 21.51
N ASP A 165 5.33 -8.50 22.18
CA ASP A 165 4.95 -9.60 23.07
C ASP A 165 4.59 -10.91 22.31
N PHE A 166 4.61 -10.88 20.98
CA PHE A 166 4.26 -12.00 20.10
C PHE A 166 5.44 -12.54 19.27
N ILE A 167 6.65 -11.97 19.41
CA ILE A 167 7.89 -12.44 18.74
C ILE A 167 8.76 -13.24 19.72
#